data_AF-A0A3P3QW85-F1
#
_entry.id   AF-A0A3P3QW85-F1
#
_cell.length_a   1.000
_cell.length_b   1.000
_cell.length_c   1.000
_cell.angle_alpha   90.00
_cell.angle_beta   90.00
_cell.angle_gamma   90.00
#
_symmetry.space_group_name_H-M   'P 1'
#
loop_
_entity.id
_entity.type
_entity.pdbx_description
1 polymer ?
#
loop_
_entity_poly.entity_id
_entity_poly.type
_entity_poly.pdbx_seq_one_letter_code
_entity_poly.pdbx_strand_id
1 'polypeptide(L)'
;MNLFKKLMCSVSAVTVSALLVIPVMAANEAQWKRNDKGWWYEEADGTYPTNAWKLIKDKWYYFDGIGYMVENRWIGNYYLGADGAMLVSTSTPDGYYVDATGKWVEGVSKAAVNISKTSGSGTKRSSSGGGRSSGGSGGSGGSRRGGGGSGGSGGNGSSLGSSSGSSVGTAGNTGNNTLTTPNTTTPAVSTQETQVIEALKAMGLSEKEAKLYYMINAYRESLGLPKLSFSKSLTEVARAHVSDSNAYTPENQVDSRGVQGNLHSWSGNGSWTRLVYTGDHSYANGMWSKPREITNYTGNGYEISSKYGGMISPETALGLWKNSSAHNEVMITGGMWSDLKTMGVSIDGHYAHVWFGSDADPDGYYDVANYDVIHP
;
A
#
# COMPACT_ATOMS: atom_id res chain seq x y z
N MET A 1 -83.16 54.94 -18.18
CA MET A 1 -84.11 53.84 -18.47
C MET A 1 -83.33 52.78 -19.23
N ASN A 2 -83.09 51.56 -18.74
CA ASN A 2 -83.75 50.84 -17.64
C ASN A 2 -82.75 50.11 -16.72
N LEU A 3 -83.03 50.17 -15.41
CA LEU A 3 -82.68 49.08 -14.48
C LEU A 3 -83.39 47.80 -14.94
N PHE A 4 -82.78 46.63 -14.76
CA PHE A 4 -83.44 45.54 -14.02
C PHE A 4 -82.43 44.54 -13.45
N LYS A 5 -82.60 44.24 -12.16
CA LYS A 5 -81.77 43.29 -11.39
C LYS A 5 -82.24 41.85 -11.66
N LYS A 6 -81.34 40.88 -11.71
CA LYS A 6 -81.60 39.51 -11.26
C LYS A 6 -80.44 39.00 -10.41
N LEU A 7 -80.80 38.35 -9.31
CA LEU A 7 -79.93 37.81 -8.27
C LEU A 7 -79.84 36.29 -8.46
N MET A 8 -78.63 35.73 -8.41
CA MET A 8 -78.40 34.29 -8.18
C MET A 8 -77.08 34.14 -7.41
N CYS A 9 -77.15 33.56 -6.21
CA CYS A 9 -75.96 33.15 -5.47
C CYS A 9 -75.66 31.68 -5.80
N SER A 10 -74.44 31.40 -6.26
CA SER A 10 -73.83 30.08 -6.06
C SER A 10 -72.33 30.22 -5.87
N VAL A 11 -71.81 29.48 -4.90
CA VAL A 11 -70.40 29.44 -4.51
C VAL A 11 -69.62 28.59 -5.52
N SER A 12 -68.47 29.07 -6.01
CA SER A 12 -67.30 28.22 -6.26
C SER A 12 -66.03 29.03 -6.53
N ALA A 13 -64.98 28.64 -5.80
CA ALA A 13 -63.55 28.86 -5.99
C ALA A 13 -63.10 29.94 -7.00
N VAL A 14 -62.46 30.99 -6.46
CA VAL A 14 -61.42 31.73 -7.18
C VAL A 14 -60.26 30.77 -7.46
N THR A 15 -60.17 30.25 -8.68
CA THR A 15 -58.93 29.63 -9.16
C THR A 15 -57.92 30.75 -9.40
N VAL A 16 -57.09 31.01 -8.39
CA VAL A 16 -55.90 31.85 -8.55
C VAL A 16 -54.99 31.14 -9.55
N SER A 17 -55.03 31.61 -10.81
CA SER A 17 -54.15 31.15 -11.87
C SER A 17 -52.75 31.72 -11.64
N ALA A 18 -52.08 31.20 -10.61
CA ALA A 18 -50.66 31.37 -10.42
C ALA A 18 -49.96 30.41 -11.38
N LEU A 19 -49.77 30.87 -12.63
CA LEU A 19 -48.70 30.37 -13.48
C LEU A 19 -47.37 30.68 -12.78
N LEU A 20 -46.95 29.77 -11.92
CA LEU A 20 -45.58 29.68 -11.45
C LEU A 20 -44.71 29.44 -12.68
N VAL A 21 -44.22 30.53 -13.26
CA VAL A 21 -43.00 30.51 -14.05
C VAL A 21 -41.88 30.22 -13.06
N ILE A 22 -41.76 28.94 -12.69
CA ILE A 22 -40.55 28.44 -12.07
C ILE A 22 -39.48 28.68 -13.13
N PRO A 23 -38.46 29.53 -12.89
CA PRO A 23 -37.30 29.47 -13.76
C PRO A 23 -36.76 28.04 -13.59
N VAL A 24 -36.81 27.26 -14.66
CA VAL A 24 -35.91 26.12 -14.80
C VAL A 24 -34.53 26.75 -14.81
N MET A 25 -33.94 26.87 -13.63
CA MET A 25 -32.52 27.11 -13.51
C MET A 25 -31.89 25.90 -14.17
N ALA A 26 -31.22 26.13 -15.30
CA ALA A 26 -30.41 25.10 -15.90
C ALA A 26 -29.48 24.60 -14.80
N ALA A 27 -29.61 23.33 -14.42
CA ALA A 27 -28.66 22.72 -13.52
C ALA A 27 -27.30 22.88 -14.21
N ASN A 28 -26.35 23.54 -13.55
CA ASN A 28 -25.00 23.63 -14.09
C ASN A 28 -24.51 22.20 -14.24
N GLU A 29 -24.30 21.74 -15.46
CA GLU A 29 -23.69 20.43 -15.68
C GLU A 29 -22.19 20.53 -15.41
N ALA A 30 -21.64 19.47 -14.82
CA ALA A 30 -20.21 19.37 -14.59
C ALA A 30 -19.47 19.40 -15.94
N GLN A 31 -18.49 20.29 -16.08
CA GLN A 31 -17.93 20.67 -17.37
C GLN A 31 -16.44 21.02 -17.31
N TRP A 32 -15.76 20.71 -18.42
CA TRP A 32 -14.41 21.20 -18.66
C TRP A 32 -14.41 22.69 -18.95
N LYS A 33 -13.61 23.44 -18.22
CA LYS A 33 -13.34 24.87 -18.43
C LYS A 33 -11.86 25.11 -18.64
N ARG A 34 -11.52 26.22 -19.30
CA ARG A 34 -10.14 26.58 -19.65
C ARG A 34 -9.90 28.08 -19.48
N ASN A 35 -8.71 28.42 -19.00
CA ASN A 35 -8.17 29.78 -19.01
C ASN A 35 -6.68 29.74 -19.46
N ASP A 36 -5.98 30.86 -19.31
CA ASP A 36 -4.58 30.99 -19.72
C ASP A 36 -3.59 30.10 -18.94
N LYS A 37 -3.99 29.59 -17.76
CA LYS A 37 -3.18 28.67 -16.94
C LYS A 37 -3.36 27.21 -17.34
N GLY A 38 -4.56 26.82 -17.76
CA GLY A 38 -4.84 25.43 -18.14
C GLY A 38 -6.33 25.08 -18.14
N TRP A 39 -6.59 23.78 -18.21
CA TRP A 39 -7.93 23.20 -18.05
C TRP A 39 -8.23 22.90 -16.59
N TRP A 40 -9.48 23.05 -16.16
CA TRP A 40 -10.01 22.45 -14.93
C TRP A 40 -11.38 21.81 -15.21
N TYR A 41 -11.84 20.97 -14.30
CA TYR A 41 -13.17 20.38 -14.35
C TYR A 41 -14.02 20.97 -13.23
N GLU A 42 -15.03 21.76 -13.58
CA GLU A 42 -15.95 22.33 -12.61
C GLU A 42 -17.16 21.40 -12.47
N GLU A 43 -17.48 21.01 -11.24
CA GLU A 43 -18.63 20.21 -10.90
C GLU A 43 -19.93 21.03 -10.91
N ALA A 44 -21.08 20.36 -10.83
CA ALA A 44 -22.39 21.00 -10.88
C ALA A 44 -22.66 22.02 -9.76
N ASP A 45 -21.98 21.86 -8.62
CA ASP A 45 -22.04 22.75 -7.46
C ASP A 45 -21.01 23.89 -7.49
N GLY A 46 -20.20 23.98 -8.57
CA GLY A 46 -19.12 24.96 -8.73
C GLY A 46 -17.80 24.56 -8.06
N THR A 47 -17.71 23.38 -7.42
CA THR A 47 -16.44 22.85 -6.91
C THR A 47 -15.58 22.27 -8.03
N TYR A 48 -14.32 21.93 -7.73
CA TYR A 48 -13.41 21.30 -8.69
C TYR A 48 -12.37 20.45 -7.94
N PRO A 49 -11.89 19.34 -8.53
CA PRO A 49 -10.91 18.45 -7.91
C PRO A 49 -9.54 19.14 -7.78
N THR A 50 -8.85 18.91 -6.64
CA THR A 50 -7.49 19.41 -6.38
C THR A 50 -6.64 18.29 -5.75
N ASN A 51 -5.37 18.17 -6.17
CA ASN A 51 -4.44 17.08 -5.82
C ASN A 51 -5.03 15.65 -6.01
N ALA A 52 -6.00 15.50 -6.92
CA ALA A 52 -6.87 14.32 -6.99
C ALA A 52 -6.99 13.74 -8.39
N TRP A 53 -7.20 12.42 -8.43
CA TRP A 53 -7.63 11.70 -9.64
C TRP A 53 -9.14 11.80 -9.82
N LYS A 54 -9.62 12.02 -11.05
CA LYS A 54 -11.04 12.01 -11.41
C LYS A 54 -11.27 11.21 -12.69
N LEU A 55 -12.25 10.31 -12.67
CA LEU A 55 -12.76 9.64 -13.86
C LEU A 55 -13.81 10.52 -14.54
N ILE A 56 -13.57 10.92 -15.79
CA ILE A 56 -14.45 11.78 -16.59
C ILE A 56 -14.60 11.13 -17.97
N LYS A 57 -15.83 10.74 -18.34
CA LYS A 57 -16.12 10.07 -19.63
C LYS A 57 -15.17 8.91 -19.92
N ASP A 58 -15.09 7.97 -18.97
CA ASP A 58 -14.28 6.74 -19.00
C ASP A 58 -12.75 6.93 -19.13
N LYS A 59 -12.27 8.17 -18.94
CA LYS A 59 -10.84 8.51 -18.87
C LYS A 59 -10.47 9.05 -17.51
N TRP A 60 -9.34 8.61 -16.97
CA TRP A 60 -8.76 9.15 -15.73
C TRP A 60 -7.93 10.40 -16.02
N TYR A 61 -8.11 11.43 -15.19
CA TYR A 61 -7.35 12.69 -15.22
C TYR A 61 -6.82 12.95 -13.81
N TYR A 62 -5.68 13.63 -13.70
CA TYR A 62 -5.16 14.12 -12.42
C TYR A 62 -5.19 15.65 -12.38
N PHE A 63 -5.52 16.22 -11.23
CA PHE A 63 -5.58 17.66 -11.01
C PHE A 63 -4.59 18.09 -9.92
N ASP A 64 -3.87 19.18 -10.16
CA ASP A 64 -2.88 19.72 -9.22
C ASP A 64 -3.50 20.36 -7.98
N GLY A 65 -2.66 20.85 -7.06
CA GLY A 65 -3.10 21.42 -5.78
C GLY A 65 -3.90 22.72 -5.85
N ILE A 66 -4.06 23.31 -7.04
CA ILE A 66 -4.89 24.49 -7.29
C ILE A 66 -6.02 24.22 -8.30
N GLY A 67 -6.14 22.97 -8.77
CA GLY A 67 -7.27 22.46 -9.55
C GLY A 67 -7.08 22.41 -11.06
N TYR A 68 -5.86 22.59 -11.57
CA TYR A 68 -5.60 22.46 -13.01
C TYR A 68 -5.25 21.02 -13.38
N MET A 69 -5.78 20.58 -14.51
CA MET A 69 -5.52 19.28 -15.11
C MET A 69 -4.04 19.14 -15.47
N VAL A 70 -3.45 18.03 -15.06
CA VAL A 70 -2.06 17.67 -15.34
C VAL A 70 -1.99 16.89 -16.65
N GLU A 71 -1.04 17.28 -17.51
CA GLU A 71 -0.76 16.65 -18.80
C GLU A 71 0.75 16.46 -19.02
N ASN A 72 1.08 15.57 -19.98
CA ASN A 72 2.44 15.30 -20.47
C ASN A 72 3.48 14.92 -19.40
N ARG A 73 3.08 14.24 -18.33
CA ARG A 73 3.98 13.82 -17.24
C ARG A 73 3.49 12.61 -16.46
N TRP A 74 4.40 12.05 -15.67
CA TRP A 74 4.10 11.01 -14.67
C TRP A 74 3.45 11.62 -13.41
N ILE A 75 2.46 10.91 -12.86
CA ILE A 75 1.94 11.07 -11.51
C ILE A 75 1.97 9.69 -10.86
N GLY A 76 2.95 9.46 -9.98
CA GLY A 76 3.30 8.12 -9.52
C GLY A 76 3.67 7.21 -10.69
N ASN A 77 3.06 6.02 -10.75
CA ASN A 77 3.30 5.02 -11.79
C ASN A 77 2.42 5.20 -13.05
N TYR A 78 1.74 6.34 -13.21
CA TYR A 78 0.76 6.58 -14.27
C TYR A 78 1.16 7.79 -15.12
N TYR A 79 1.13 7.66 -16.45
CA TYR A 79 1.48 8.75 -17.36
C TYR A 79 0.23 9.45 -17.89
N LEU A 80 0.15 10.77 -17.72
CA LEU A 80 -0.90 11.60 -18.29
C LEU A 80 -0.47 12.06 -19.69
N GLY A 81 -1.27 11.75 -20.70
CA GLY A 81 -1.03 12.10 -22.10
C GLY A 81 -1.16 13.60 -22.39
N ALA A 82 -1.05 13.94 -23.67
CA ALA A 82 -1.19 15.32 -24.16
C ALA A 82 -2.64 15.85 -24.14
N ASP A 83 -3.62 14.98 -23.94
CA ASP A 83 -5.01 15.34 -23.66
C ASP A 83 -5.33 15.30 -22.16
N GLY A 84 -4.32 15.17 -21.29
CA GLY A 84 -4.44 15.03 -19.84
C GLY A 84 -5.00 13.70 -19.37
N ALA A 85 -5.36 12.78 -20.29
CA ALA A 85 -5.90 11.48 -19.93
C ALA A 85 -4.78 10.49 -19.58
N MET A 86 -5.01 9.64 -18.58
CA MET A 86 -4.12 8.55 -18.23
C MET A 86 -3.98 7.58 -19.39
N LEU A 87 -2.73 7.29 -19.78
CA LEU A 87 -2.43 6.30 -20.79
C LEU A 87 -2.65 4.88 -20.25
N VAL A 88 -3.18 3.98 -21.09
CA VAL A 88 -3.39 2.56 -20.80
C VAL A 88 -3.00 1.71 -22.02
N SER A 89 -2.48 0.51 -21.79
CA SER A 89 -2.07 -0.48 -22.82
C SER A 89 -1.21 0.10 -23.95
N THR A 90 -0.25 0.97 -23.63
CA THR A 90 0.48 1.75 -24.65
C THR A 90 1.88 2.14 -24.19
N SER A 91 2.67 2.68 -25.11
CA SER A 91 3.98 3.27 -24.78
C SER A 91 3.86 4.77 -24.53
N THR A 92 4.53 5.25 -23.49
CA THR A 92 4.67 6.68 -23.18
C THR A 92 5.62 7.37 -24.17
N PRO A 93 5.58 8.72 -24.27
CA PRO A 93 6.47 9.48 -25.15
C PRO A 93 7.96 9.25 -24.85
N ASP A 94 8.32 9.15 -23.58
CA ASP A 94 9.67 8.86 -23.05
C ASP A 94 10.09 7.38 -23.15
N GLY A 95 9.22 6.49 -23.64
CA GLY A 95 9.61 5.17 -24.16
C GLY A 95 9.35 3.97 -23.24
N TYR A 96 8.69 4.19 -22.10
CA TYR A 96 8.21 3.16 -21.19
C TYR A 96 6.86 2.58 -21.64
N TYR A 97 6.46 1.43 -21.11
CA TYR A 97 5.15 0.81 -21.38
C TYR A 97 4.25 0.88 -20.14
N VAL A 98 2.97 1.20 -20.34
CA VAL A 98 1.91 1.13 -19.33
C VAL A 98 0.91 0.03 -19.65
N ASP A 99 0.52 -0.76 -18.65
CA ASP A 99 -0.39 -1.89 -18.81
C ASP A 99 -1.87 -1.48 -18.98
N ALA A 100 -2.78 -2.46 -18.99
CA ALA A 100 -4.22 -2.22 -19.14
C ALA A 100 -4.86 -1.45 -17.98
N THR A 101 -4.19 -1.33 -16.83
CA THR A 101 -4.58 -0.46 -15.70
C THR A 101 -3.96 0.93 -15.78
N GLY A 102 -3.06 1.16 -16.74
CA GLY A 102 -2.29 2.39 -16.91
C GLY A 102 -1.03 2.47 -16.07
N LYS A 103 -0.73 1.42 -15.29
CA LYS A 103 0.47 1.35 -14.46
C LYS A 103 1.69 1.06 -15.32
N TRP A 104 2.78 1.77 -15.06
CA TRP A 104 4.09 1.49 -15.64
C TRP A 104 4.56 0.06 -15.36
N VAL A 105 5.04 -0.61 -16.39
CA VAL A 105 5.65 -1.95 -16.31
C VAL A 105 7.17 -1.83 -16.43
N GLU A 106 7.87 -2.17 -15.36
CA GLU A 106 9.33 -2.21 -15.33
C GLU A 106 9.89 -3.26 -16.29
N GLY A 107 11.02 -2.95 -16.94
CA GLY A 107 11.68 -3.84 -17.90
C GLY A 107 11.06 -3.88 -19.32
N VAL A 108 9.89 -3.28 -19.55
CA VAL A 108 9.24 -3.23 -20.88
C VAL A 108 9.37 -1.84 -21.49
N SER A 109 10.43 -1.65 -22.28
CA SER A 109 10.61 -0.46 -23.15
C SER A 109 10.24 -0.80 -24.60
N LYS A 110 10.14 0.24 -25.46
CA LYS A 110 9.81 0.11 -26.90
C LYS A 110 10.60 -0.95 -27.69
N ALA A 111 11.77 -1.40 -27.21
CA ALA A 111 12.55 -2.46 -27.83
C ALA A 111 11.98 -3.89 -27.63
N ALA A 112 11.22 -4.14 -26.57
CA ALA A 112 10.72 -5.47 -26.22
C ALA A 112 9.43 -5.89 -26.95
N VAL A 113 8.69 -4.95 -27.54
CA VAL A 113 7.39 -5.19 -28.20
C VAL A 113 7.58 -5.67 -29.65
N ASN A 114 8.46 -6.64 -29.86
CA ASN A 114 8.78 -7.21 -31.19
C ASN A 114 8.96 -8.75 -31.16
N ILE A 115 8.21 -9.46 -30.31
CA ILE A 115 8.23 -10.92 -30.26
C ILE A 115 6.84 -11.52 -30.56
N SER A 116 6.78 -12.13 -31.75
CA SER A 116 5.90 -13.23 -32.18
C SER A 116 4.38 -13.11 -32.00
N LYS A 117 3.69 -12.64 -33.06
CA LYS A 117 2.48 -13.33 -33.52
C LYS A 117 2.87 -14.71 -34.08
N THR A 118 2.78 -15.76 -33.28
CA THR A 118 2.58 -17.12 -33.81
C THR A 118 1.77 -17.94 -32.82
N SER A 119 0.62 -18.40 -33.29
CA SER A 119 -0.44 -19.05 -32.53
C SER A 119 -0.42 -20.57 -32.74
N GLY A 120 -0.60 -21.33 -31.66
CA GLY A 120 -1.16 -22.68 -31.71
C GLY A 120 -0.15 -23.82 -31.90
N SER A 121 0.29 -24.42 -30.78
CA SER A 121 0.85 -25.77 -30.79
C SER A 121 -0.27 -26.81 -30.77
N GLY A 122 -0.71 -27.24 -31.96
CA GLY A 122 -1.58 -28.40 -32.13
C GLY A 122 -0.75 -29.69 -32.20
N THR A 123 -1.04 -30.66 -31.34
CA THR A 123 -0.33 -31.95 -31.27
C THR A 123 -0.60 -32.83 -32.50
N LYS A 124 0.44 -33.30 -33.22
CA LYS A 124 0.54 -34.69 -33.75
C LYS A 124 1.84 -35.03 -34.53
N ARG A 125 2.53 -36.06 -34.01
CA ARG A 125 3.14 -37.24 -34.68
C ARG A 125 4.09 -37.09 -35.90
N SER A 126 5.32 -37.58 -35.65
CA SER A 126 6.11 -38.54 -36.45
C SER A 126 6.62 -38.21 -37.86
N SER A 127 7.95 -38.32 -38.05
CA SER A 127 8.64 -39.35 -38.86
C SER A 127 9.93 -38.85 -39.56
N SER A 128 11.00 -39.63 -39.38
CA SER A 128 12.12 -39.95 -40.29
C SER A 128 12.71 -38.95 -41.30
N GLY A 129 14.05 -38.87 -41.30
CA GLY A 129 14.89 -38.29 -42.37
C GLY A 129 15.71 -37.10 -41.85
N GLY A 130 17.03 -37.04 -41.96
CA GLY A 130 17.97 -37.84 -42.76
C GLY A 130 18.68 -36.94 -43.77
N GLY A 131 19.80 -36.32 -43.38
CA GLY A 131 20.56 -35.40 -44.24
C GLY A 131 21.91 -35.06 -43.61
N ARG A 132 22.99 -35.27 -44.38
CA ARG A 132 24.39 -35.03 -43.97
C ARG A 132 24.92 -33.71 -44.59
N SER A 133 26.17 -33.41 -44.23
CA SER A 133 27.14 -32.55 -44.96
C SER A 133 27.12 -31.05 -44.65
N SER A 134 28.22 -30.29 -44.78
CA SER A 134 29.66 -30.54 -44.46
C SER A 134 30.49 -29.28 -44.80
N GLY A 135 31.64 -29.10 -44.15
CA GLY A 135 32.60 -28.02 -44.42
C GLY A 135 32.52 -26.91 -43.37
N GLY A 136 33.60 -26.28 -42.91
CA GLY A 136 35.01 -26.30 -43.33
C GLY A 136 35.56 -24.91 -42.99
N SER A 137 36.39 -24.75 -41.95
CA SER A 137 37.86 -24.96 -41.93
C SER A 137 38.65 -23.67 -42.22
N GLY A 138 39.53 -23.30 -41.27
CA GLY A 138 40.38 -22.09 -41.26
C GLY A 138 40.18 -21.34 -39.93
N GLY A 139 41.16 -21.12 -39.04
CA GLY A 139 42.63 -21.09 -39.19
C GLY A 139 43.10 -19.65 -39.45
N SER A 140 44.17 -19.10 -38.86
CA SER A 140 45.13 -19.61 -37.86
C SER A 140 45.94 -18.44 -37.25
N GLY A 141 46.47 -18.61 -36.03
CA GLY A 141 47.61 -17.83 -35.49
C GLY A 141 47.29 -16.47 -34.81
N GLY A 142 48.09 -15.99 -33.84
CA GLY A 142 49.15 -16.72 -33.13
C GLY A 142 50.09 -15.87 -32.25
N SER A 143 50.50 -16.48 -31.13
CA SER A 143 51.83 -16.38 -30.46
C SER A 143 52.28 -15.16 -29.62
N ARG A 144 52.73 -15.50 -28.39
CA ARG A 144 53.92 -15.00 -27.64
C ARG A 144 53.78 -13.63 -26.91
N ARG A 145 54.44 -13.34 -25.76
CA ARG A 145 55.48 -14.06 -24.97
C ARG A 145 55.66 -13.49 -23.53
N GLY A 146 56.20 -14.30 -22.60
CA GLY A 146 56.97 -13.88 -21.39
C GLY A 146 56.19 -13.78 -20.06
N GLY A 147 56.73 -14.13 -18.88
CA GLY A 147 57.98 -14.86 -18.56
C GLY A 147 58.49 -14.67 -17.10
N GLY A 148 58.79 -15.76 -16.36
CA GLY A 148 59.41 -15.79 -15.01
C GLY A 148 58.47 -15.37 -13.83
N GLY A 149 58.62 -15.73 -12.55
CA GLY A 149 59.56 -16.63 -11.82
C GLY A 149 59.76 -16.14 -10.35
N SER A 150 60.11 -16.93 -9.31
CA SER A 150 60.15 -18.39 -9.11
C SER A 150 60.61 -18.76 -7.66
N GLY A 151 59.90 -19.66 -6.94
CA GLY A 151 60.30 -20.21 -5.61
C GLY A 151 59.35 -19.85 -4.43
N GLY A 152 59.24 -20.62 -3.34
CA GLY A 152 59.80 -21.96 -3.06
C GLY A 152 59.46 -22.49 -1.64
N SER A 153 59.00 -23.74 -1.57
CA SER A 153 59.03 -24.77 -0.49
C SER A 153 59.08 -24.44 1.01
N GLY A 154 58.24 -25.15 1.78
CA GLY A 154 58.44 -25.44 3.23
C GLY A 154 57.24 -26.17 3.85
N GLY A 155 57.44 -27.36 4.46
CA GLY A 155 56.34 -28.18 5.03
C GLY A 155 56.75 -29.08 6.21
N ASN A 156 55.78 -29.85 6.72
CA ASN A 156 55.78 -30.71 7.93
C ASN A 156 55.86 -29.97 9.29
N GLY A 157 55.28 -30.48 10.39
CA GLY A 157 54.38 -31.63 10.54
C GLY A 157 54.04 -31.98 12.01
N SER A 158 52.80 -32.45 12.23
CA SER A 158 52.34 -33.44 13.24
C SER A 158 52.81 -33.45 14.72
N SER A 159 51.80 -33.35 15.62
CA SER A 159 51.43 -34.34 16.68
C SER A 159 51.73 -34.11 18.19
N LEU A 160 50.64 -34.29 18.95
CA LEU A 160 50.46 -35.00 20.25
C LEU A 160 51.21 -34.59 21.54
N GLY A 161 50.43 -34.50 22.63
CA GLY A 161 50.90 -34.45 24.03
C GLY A 161 49.74 -34.20 25.01
N SER A 162 49.39 -35.18 25.86
CA SER A 162 48.13 -35.20 26.64
C SER A 162 48.31 -35.05 28.17
N SER A 163 47.17 -34.99 28.88
CA SER A 163 46.96 -35.34 30.31
C SER A 163 47.20 -34.21 31.35
N SER A 164 46.62 -34.20 32.56
CA SER A 164 45.89 -35.22 33.38
C SER A 164 44.89 -34.60 34.40
N GLY A 165 43.94 -35.40 34.94
CA GLY A 165 43.18 -35.17 36.18
C GLY A 165 41.69 -34.80 35.97
N SER A 166 40.66 -35.62 36.24
CA SER A 166 40.27 -36.38 37.46
C SER A 166 39.94 -35.47 38.66
N SER A 167 38.80 -35.57 39.38
CA SER A 167 37.89 -36.72 39.57
C SER A 167 36.46 -36.37 40.05
N VAL A 168 35.47 -37.15 39.59
CA VAL A 168 34.38 -37.85 40.34
C VAL A 168 33.31 -37.05 41.14
N GLY A 169 32.03 -37.35 40.88
CA GLY A 169 30.86 -36.90 41.67
C GLY A 169 29.48 -37.23 41.08
N THR A 170 29.09 -38.51 41.03
CA THR A 170 27.75 -39.05 40.66
C THR A 170 26.62 -38.47 41.55
N ALA A 171 25.30 -38.44 41.23
CA ALA A 171 24.40 -39.02 40.22
C ALA A 171 23.13 -38.11 40.11
N GLY A 172 22.14 -38.23 39.21
CA GLY A 172 21.89 -39.14 38.08
C GLY A 172 20.38 -39.43 37.92
N ASN A 173 19.76 -39.03 36.79
CA ASN A 173 18.55 -39.66 36.20
C ASN A 173 18.36 -39.08 34.77
N THR A 174 18.70 -39.81 33.70
CA THR A 174 17.84 -40.74 32.92
C THR A 174 16.93 -40.03 31.91
N GLY A 175 17.25 -40.18 30.62
CA GLY A 175 16.46 -39.62 29.51
C GLY A 175 17.14 -39.78 28.13
N ASN A 176 17.11 -40.99 27.57
CA ASN A 176 17.38 -41.26 26.14
C ASN A 176 16.48 -40.34 25.26
N ASN A 177 16.81 -39.98 24.01
CA ASN A 177 17.71 -40.62 23.06
C ASN A 177 18.15 -39.68 21.90
N THR A 178 19.09 -40.19 21.09
CA THR A 178 19.27 -39.87 19.65
C THR A 178 19.83 -38.50 19.25
N LEU A 179 21.14 -38.50 19.02
CA LEU A 179 21.87 -37.63 18.09
C LEU A 179 21.11 -37.39 16.76
N THR A 180 20.84 -36.13 16.44
CA THR A 180 20.62 -35.66 15.06
C THR A 180 21.62 -34.55 14.72
N THR A 181 22.07 -34.58 13.46
CA THR A 181 23.13 -33.74 12.91
C THR A 181 22.76 -32.24 12.91
N PRO A 182 23.71 -31.32 13.13
CA PRO A 182 23.47 -29.89 12.95
C PRO A 182 23.31 -29.58 11.46
N ASN A 183 22.07 -29.31 11.03
CA ASN A 183 21.79 -28.82 9.69
C ASN A 183 22.15 -27.32 9.63
N THR A 184 23.21 -26.97 8.90
CA THR A 184 23.58 -25.58 8.67
C THR A 184 22.53 -24.86 7.83
N THR A 185 21.73 -23.98 8.45
CA THR A 185 21.37 -22.61 8.01
C THR A 185 20.45 -21.95 9.07
N THR A 186 20.47 -20.61 9.20
CA THR A 186 19.58 -19.75 10.03
C THR A 186 19.53 -19.93 11.57
N PRO A 187 20.51 -19.36 12.30
CA PRO A 187 20.34 -19.01 13.74
C PRO A 187 20.07 -17.52 14.02
N ALA A 188 20.49 -16.59 13.15
CA ALA A 188 20.57 -15.16 13.50
C ALA A 188 19.23 -14.39 13.44
N VAL A 189 18.29 -14.81 12.58
CA VAL A 189 17.02 -14.08 12.38
C VAL A 189 16.07 -14.28 13.57
N SER A 190 15.98 -15.50 14.12
CA SER A 190 15.15 -15.79 15.29
C SER A 190 15.65 -15.11 16.56
N THR A 191 16.96 -14.88 16.70
CA THR A 191 17.52 -14.15 17.84
C THR A 191 17.14 -12.67 17.82
N GLN A 192 17.18 -12.00 16.65
CA GLN A 192 16.79 -10.59 16.56
C GLN A 192 15.28 -10.41 16.70
N GLU A 193 14.46 -11.28 16.07
CA GLU A 193 13.01 -11.29 16.26
C GLU A 193 12.62 -11.39 17.73
N THR A 194 13.18 -12.38 18.44
CA THR A 194 12.90 -12.59 19.87
C THR A 194 13.33 -11.39 20.71
N GLN A 195 14.53 -10.84 20.46
CA GLN A 195 15.03 -9.68 21.19
C GLN A 195 14.14 -8.45 21.01
N VAL A 196 13.70 -8.16 19.79
CA VAL A 196 12.85 -6.99 19.50
C VAL A 196 11.46 -7.17 20.09
N ILE A 197 10.85 -8.36 19.95
CA ILE A 197 9.52 -8.65 20.49
C ILE A 197 9.50 -8.55 22.02
N GLU A 198 10.47 -9.15 22.72
CA GLU A 198 10.52 -9.07 24.19
C GLU A 198 10.84 -7.64 24.69
N ALA A 199 11.69 -6.89 23.98
CA ALA A 199 11.94 -5.49 24.32
C ALA A 199 10.68 -4.63 24.18
N LEU A 200 9.91 -4.78 23.10
CA LEU A 200 8.65 -4.07 22.89
C LEU A 200 7.58 -4.48 23.92
N LYS A 201 7.49 -5.78 24.25
CA LYS A 201 6.59 -6.26 25.32
C LYS A 201 6.95 -5.65 26.68
N ALA A 202 8.23 -5.48 27.00
CA ALA A 202 8.68 -4.78 28.21
C ALA A 202 8.31 -3.28 28.24
N MET A 203 8.00 -2.67 27.08
CA MET A 203 7.48 -1.30 26.97
C MET A 203 5.93 -1.24 26.98
N GLY A 204 5.23 -2.36 27.19
CA GLY A 204 3.76 -2.40 27.26
C GLY A 204 3.04 -2.62 25.92
N LEU A 205 3.73 -3.13 24.89
CA LEU A 205 3.07 -3.67 23.70
C LEU A 205 2.60 -5.11 23.96
N SER A 206 1.50 -5.49 23.32
CA SER A 206 1.11 -6.90 23.24
C SER A 206 2.07 -7.67 22.31
N GLU A 207 2.15 -8.98 22.47
CA GLU A 207 2.98 -9.84 21.62
C GLU A 207 2.56 -9.75 20.13
N LYS A 208 1.25 -9.65 19.85
CA LYS A 208 0.75 -9.50 18.47
C LYS A 208 1.16 -8.16 17.85
N GLU A 209 1.08 -7.05 18.60
CA GLU A 209 1.51 -5.72 18.14
C GLU A 209 3.02 -5.70 17.85
N ALA A 210 3.83 -6.15 18.82
CA ALA A 210 5.28 -6.22 18.71
C ALA A 210 5.72 -7.09 17.51
N LYS A 211 5.08 -8.26 17.34
CA LYS A 211 5.36 -9.16 16.23
C LYS A 211 4.93 -8.57 14.88
N LEU A 212 3.74 -7.98 14.79
CA LEU A 212 3.25 -7.38 13.54
C LEU A 212 4.13 -6.20 13.09
N TYR A 213 4.50 -5.32 14.02
CA TYR A 213 5.48 -4.25 13.78
C TYR A 213 6.81 -4.81 13.24
N TYR A 214 7.40 -5.79 13.94
CA TYR A 214 8.65 -6.42 13.52
C TYR A 214 8.54 -7.06 12.13
N MET A 215 7.44 -7.78 11.85
CA MET A 215 7.22 -8.46 10.58
C MET A 215 7.05 -7.49 9.39
N ILE A 216 6.40 -6.34 9.59
CA ILE A 216 6.32 -5.28 8.57
C ILE A 216 7.71 -4.73 8.27
N ASN A 217 8.50 -4.41 9.30
CA ASN A 217 9.85 -3.89 9.13
C ASN A 217 10.84 -4.93 8.55
N ALA A 218 10.72 -6.21 8.92
CA ALA A 218 11.49 -7.29 8.31
C ALA A 218 11.13 -7.48 6.82
N TYR A 219 9.85 -7.29 6.46
CA TYR A 219 9.45 -7.28 5.05
C TYR A 219 10.05 -6.09 4.29
N ARG A 220 10.02 -4.87 4.87
CA ARG A 220 10.69 -3.69 4.29
C ARG A 220 12.19 -3.91 4.08
N GLU A 221 12.87 -4.43 5.10
CA GLU A 221 14.30 -4.75 5.04
C GLU A 221 14.62 -5.81 3.98
N SER A 222 13.75 -6.80 3.77
CA SER A 222 13.89 -7.79 2.69
C SER A 222 13.84 -7.20 1.27
N LEU A 223 13.32 -5.97 1.14
CA LEU A 223 13.30 -5.19 -0.11
C LEU A 223 14.44 -4.15 -0.17
N GLY A 224 15.35 -4.13 0.80
CA GLY A 224 16.39 -3.11 0.92
C GLY A 224 15.88 -1.74 1.40
N LEU A 225 14.67 -1.67 1.95
CA LEU A 225 14.06 -0.44 2.44
C LEU A 225 14.37 -0.21 3.93
N PRO A 226 14.52 1.05 4.36
CA PRO A 226 14.71 1.37 5.77
C PRO A 226 13.49 0.98 6.62
N LYS A 227 13.74 0.50 7.84
CA LYS A 227 12.71 0.20 8.84
C LYS A 227 12.04 1.49 9.32
N LEU A 228 10.72 1.50 9.48
CA LEU A 228 9.96 2.62 10.06
C LEU A 228 10.06 2.61 11.59
N SER A 229 10.04 3.79 12.21
CA SER A 229 9.95 3.94 13.67
C SER A 229 8.56 3.58 14.21
N PHE A 230 8.48 3.11 15.46
CA PHE A 230 7.22 2.72 16.11
C PHE A 230 6.64 3.88 16.94
N SER A 231 5.68 4.61 16.38
CA SER A 231 5.03 5.76 17.05
C SER A 231 4.11 5.30 18.17
N LYS A 232 4.16 5.99 19.32
CA LYS A 232 3.20 5.78 20.42
C LYS A 232 1.83 6.34 20.09
N SER A 233 1.77 7.59 19.61
CA SER A 233 0.51 8.24 19.24
C SER A 233 -0.28 7.42 18.20
N LEU A 234 0.36 7.04 17.09
CA LEU A 234 -0.30 6.25 16.04
C LEU A 234 -0.69 4.84 16.54
N THR A 235 0.00 4.31 17.55
CA THR A 235 -0.37 3.04 18.20
C THR A 235 -1.62 3.20 19.05
N GLU A 236 -1.79 4.32 19.76
CA GLU A 236 -3.04 4.62 20.49
C GLU A 236 -4.22 4.82 19.54
N VAL A 237 -4.01 5.49 18.39
CA VAL A 237 -5.02 5.60 17.31
C VAL A 237 -5.42 4.21 16.80
N ALA A 238 -4.45 3.37 16.47
CA ALA A 238 -4.71 2.01 16.00
C ALA A 238 -5.46 1.16 17.04
N ARG A 239 -5.09 1.26 18.33
CA ARG A 239 -5.75 0.57 19.45
C ARG A 239 -7.20 1.02 19.62
N ALA A 240 -7.44 2.33 19.60
CA ALA A 240 -8.78 2.90 19.64
C ALA A 240 -9.66 2.36 18.50
N HIS A 241 -9.12 2.32 17.28
CA HIS A 241 -9.86 1.89 16.10
C HIS A 241 -10.10 0.38 16.04
N VAL A 242 -9.13 -0.46 16.47
CA VAL A 242 -9.33 -1.91 16.59
C VAL A 242 -10.38 -2.24 17.65
N SER A 243 -10.39 -1.52 18.77
CA SER A 243 -11.44 -1.63 19.79
C SER A 243 -12.82 -1.28 19.22
N ASP A 244 -12.93 -0.12 18.56
CA ASP A 244 -14.16 0.33 17.90
C ASP A 244 -14.68 -0.65 16.84
N SER A 245 -13.76 -1.20 16.04
CA SER A 245 -14.06 -2.15 14.95
C SER A 245 -14.62 -3.48 15.47
N ASN A 246 -14.03 -4.01 16.56
CA ASN A 246 -14.51 -5.22 17.22
C ASN A 246 -15.85 -5.00 17.94
N ALA A 247 -16.06 -3.84 18.56
CA ALA A 247 -17.25 -3.56 19.37
C ALA A 247 -18.48 -3.11 18.56
N TYR A 248 -18.29 -2.33 17.49
CA TYR A 248 -19.38 -1.61 16.83
C TYR A 248 -19.49 -1.83 15.31
N THR A 249 -18.50 -2.49 14.69
CA THR A 249 -18.45 -2.80 13.25
C THR A 249 -18.83 -1.58 12.38
N PRO A 250 -18.09 -0.46 12.48
CA PRO A 250 -18.42 0.80 11.82
C PRO A 250 -18.44 0.69 10.29
N GLU A 251 -17.80 -0.33 9.72
CA GLU A 251 -17.82 -0.62 8.28
C GLU A 251 -19.20 -1.03 7.74
N ASN A 252 -20.15 -1.38 8.62
CA ASN A 252 -21.53 -1.70 8.25
C ASN A 252 -22.49 -0.51 8.40
N GLN A 253 -22.00 0.65 8.86
CA GLN A 253 -22.81 1.85 8.99
C GLN A 253 -22.92 2.61 7.67
N VAL A 254 -23.99 3.40 7.53
CA VAL A 254 -24.21 4.29 6.38
C VAL A 254 -24.00 5.76 6.73
N ASP A 255 -23.61 6.53 5.72
CA ASP A 255 -23.54 7.99 5.76
C ASP A 255 -24.93 8.64 5.56
N SER A 256 -24.97 9.98 5.48
CA SER A 256 -26.23 10.73 5.26
C SER A 256 -26.86 10.51 3.87
N ARG A 257 -26.11 9.94 2.92
CA ARG A 257 -26.57 9.60 1.55
C ARG A 257 -27.08 8.16 1.48
N GLY A 258 -26.95 7.39 2.56
CA GLY A 258 -27.26 5.96 2.59
C GLY A 258 -26.15 5.07 2.02
N VAL A 259 -24.96 5.62 1.78
CA VAL A 259 -23.80 4.86 1.27
C VAL A 259 -23.10 4.18 2.43
N GLN A 260 -22.88 2.86 2.32
CA GLN A 260 -22.17 2.09 3.34
C GLN A 260 -20.69 2.46 3.40
N GLY A 261 -20.15 2.53 4.61
CA GLY A 261 -18.72 2.68 4.85
C GLY A 261 -17.90 1.43 4.52
N ASN A 262 -16.62 1.51 4.84
CA ASN A 262 -15.67 0.39 4.81
C ASN A 262 -14.83 0.36 6.11
N LEU A 263 -13.78 -0.45 6.15
CA LEU A 263 -12.96 -0.70 7.36
C LEU A 263 -12.31 0.57 7.95
N HIS A 264 -12.17 1.65 7.19
CA HIS A 264 -11.67 2.96 7.67
C HIS A 264 -12.73 3.81 8.39
N SER A 265 -13.94 3.28 8.58
CA SER A 265 -15.02 3.96 9.29
C SER A 265 -14.79 3.91 10.81
N TRP A 266 -15.27 4.94 11.51
CA TRP A 266 -15.21 5.10 12.96
C TRP A 266 -16.62 5.31 13.51
N SER A 267 -17.01 4.54 14.52
CA SER A 267 -18.30 4.68 15.18
C SER A 267 -18.37 5.95 16.03
N GLY A 268 -19.56 6.27 16.56
CA GLY A 268 -19.76 7.41 17.47
C GLY A 268 -19.57 7.09 18.95
N ASN A 269 -18.95 5.96 19.30
CA ASN A 269 -18.88 5.45 20.69
C ASN A 269 -17.55 5.74 21.40
N GLY A 270 -16.70 6.62 20.87
CA GLY A 270 -15.45 7.03 21.50
C GLY A 270 -15.28 8.55 21.56
N SER A 271 -14.12 9.01 22.04
CA SER A 271 -13.78 10.43 22.18
C SER A 271 -13.44 11.14 20.86
N TRP A 272 -13.98 10.65 19.74
CA TRP A 272 -13.66 11.08 18.38
C TRP A 272 -14.95 11.32 17.57
N THR A 273 -14.84 12.12 16.52
CA THR A 273 -15.94 12.41 15.60
C THR A 273 -16.31 11.17 14.80
N ARG A 274 -17.58 10.75 14.83
CA ARG A 274 -18.08 9.63 14.01
C ARG A 274 -17.77 9.87 12.53
N LEU A 275 -17.28 8.84 11.84
CA LEU A 275 -16.91 8.89 10.43
C LEU A 275 -17.40 7.64 9.70
N VAL A 276 -18.20 7.78 8.65
CA VAL A 276 -18.47 6.67 7.72
C VAL A 276 -17.60 6.88 6.50
N TYR A 277 -16.55 6.08 6.38
CA TYR A 277 -15.58 6.22 5.30
C TYR A 277 -16.04 5.41 4.10
N THR A 278 -16.61 6.10 3.12
CA THR A 278 -17.19 5.52 1.91
C THR A 278 -16.13 5.30 0.83
N GLY A 279 -16.39 4.37 -0.09
CA GLY A 279 -15.44 4.01 -1.17
C GLY A 279 -15.18 5.10 -2.23
N ASP A 280 -15.89 6.23 -2.15
CA ASP A 280 -15.63 7.43 -2.95
C ASP A 280 -14.59 8.37 -2.31
N HIS A 281 -14.09 8.04 -1.12
CA HIS A 281 -13.13 8.83 -0.34
C HIS A 281 -13.58 10.26 0.00
N SER A 282 -14.88 10.56 -0.10
CA SER A 282 -15.44 11.91 0.12
C SER A 282 -15.17 12.50 1.51
N TYR A 283 -14.92 11.64 2.51
CA TYR A 283 -14.60 12.03 3.88
C TYR A 283 -13.15 11.76 4.29
N ALA A 284 -12.22 11.66 3.33
CA ALA A 284 -10.83 11.27 3.58
C ALA A 284 -10.12 12.11 4.66
N ASN A 285 -10.30 13.45 4.63
CA ASN A 285 -9.74 14.36 5.62
C ASN A 285 -10.12 14.02 7.08
N GLY A 286 -11.32 13.47 7.31
CA GLY A 286 -11.79 13.07 8.64
C GLY A 286 -11.15 11.79 9.16
N MET A 287 -10.64 10.92 8.27
CA MET A 287 -9.81 9.78 8.64
C MET A 287 -8.38 10.25 8.90
N TRP A 288 -7.84 11.09 8.03
CA TRP A 288 -6.47 11.60 8.17
C TRP A 288 -6.25 12.47 9.41
N SER A 289 -7.31 13.09 9.95
CA SER A 289 -7.25 13.85 11.20
C SER A 289 -7.30 13.02 12.48
N LYS A 290 -7.51 11.69 12.41
CA LYS A 290 -7.70 10.86 13.62
C LYS A 290 -6.54 10.92 14.63
N PRO A 291 -5.26 10.98 14.23
CA PRO A 291 -4.18 11.19 15.18
C PRO A 291 -4.29 12.51 15.96
N ARG A 292 -4.58 13.63 15.28
CA ARG A 292 -4.80 14.95 15.92
C ARG A 292 -6.02 15.01 16.83
N GLU A 293 -7.00 14.13 16.62
CA GLU A 293 -8.24 14.08 17.39
C GLU A 293 -8.09 13.23 18.66
N ILE A 294 -7.31 12.16 18.60
CA ILE A 294 -7.21 11.15 19.66
C ILE A 294 -5.94 11.33 20.52
N THR A 295 -4.88 11.93 19.96
CA THR A 295 -3.53 11.98 20.55
C THR A 295 -2.86 13.33 20.34
N ASN A 296 -1.62 13.50 20.83
CA ASN A 296 -0.83 14.71 20.59
C ASN A 296 -0.24 14.79 19.18
N TYR A 297 -0.33 13.75 18.36
CA TYR A 297 0.27 13.72 17.01
C TYR A 297 -0.27 14.84 16.12
N THR A 298 0.62 15.71 15.65
CA THR A 298 0.25 16.92 14.89
C THR A 298 0.03 16.65 13.40
N GLY A 299 0.61 15.57 12.87
CA GLY A 299 0.54 15.20 11.45
C GLY A 299 -0.79 14.58 11.00
N ASN A 300 -0.91 14.33 9.70
CA ASN A 300 -1.95 13.43 9.17
C ASN A 300 -1.55 11.97 9.40
N GLY A 301 -2.54 11.13 9.66
CA GLY A 301 -2.38 9.67 9.66
C GLY A 301 -2.95 9.03 8.40
N TYR A 302 -2.34 7.94 7.93
CA TYR A 302 -2.85 7.14 6.82
C TYR A 302 -2.96 5.69 7.25
N GLU A 303 -4.07 5.02 6.93
CA GLU A 303 -4.37 3.70 7.46
C GLU A 303 -4.32 2.61 6.38
N ILE A 304 -3.82 1.43 6.75
CA ILE A 304 -4.22 0.16 6.15
C ILE A 304 -4.96 -0.68 7.18
N SER A 305 -6.07 -1.28 6.76
CA SER A 305 -6.96 -2.06 7.62
C SER A 305 -7.08 -3.49 7.11
N SER A 306 -7.38 -4.43 8.00
CA SER A 306 -7.75 -5.79 7.63
C SER A 306 -8.76 -6.37 8.62
N LYS A 307 -9.65 -7.23 8.10
CA LYS A 307 -10.63 -7.99 8.87
C LYS A 307 -10.53 -9.46 8.48
N TYR A 308 -10.58 -10.36 9.45
CA TYR A 308 -10.59 -11.80 9.23
C TYR A 308 -11.83 -12.46 9.85
N GLY A 309 -12.31 -13.55 9.26
CA GLY A 309 -13.52 -14.25 9.72
C GLY A 309 -13.34 -14.97 11.06
N GLY A 310 -12.10 -15.36 11.39
CA GLY A 310 -11.70 -15.82 12.73
C GLY A 310 -10.84 -14.78 13.45
N MET A 311 -10.19 -15.19 14.54
CA MET A 311 -9.16 -14.35 15.17
C MET A 311 -8.01 -14.11 14.19
N ILE A 312 -7.64 -12.85 13.96
CA ILE A 312 -6.56 -12.49 13.04
C ILE A 312 -5.18 -12.69 13.71
N SER A 313 -4.21 -13.16 12.94
CA SER A 313 -2.80 -13.28 13.35
C SER A 313 -1.92 -12.26 12.61
N PRO A 314 -0.74 -11.89 13.14
CA PRO A 314 0.21 -11.01 12.45
C PRO A 314 0.59 -11.51 11.05
N GLU A 315 0.76 -12.82 10.88
CA GLU A 315 1.06 -13.46 9.60
C GLU A 315 -0.09 -13.31 8.59
N THR A 316 -1.33 -13.43 9.07
CA THR A 316 -2.53 -13.26 8.24
C THR A 316 -2.71 -11.80 7.82
N ALA A 317 -2.58 -10.86 8.76
CA ALA A 317 -2.68 -9.42 8.48
C ALA A 317 -1.63 -8.98 7.45
N LEU A 318 -0.35 -9.29 7.68
CA LEU A 318 0.73 -8.98 6.73
C LEU A 318 0.52 -9.67 5.38
N GLY A 319 0.07 -10.93 5.37
CA GLY A 319 -0.23 -11.65 4.12
C GLY A 319 -1.33 -10.99 3.28
N LEU A 320 -2.40 -10.53 3.92
CA LEU A 320 -3.49 -9.79 3.26
C LEU A 320 -3.01 -8.46 2.67
N TRP A 321 -2.19 -7.71 3.41
CA TRP A 321 -1.65 -6.44 2.93
C TRP A 321 -0.61 -6.60 1.82
N LYS A 322 0.30 -7.60 1.92
CA LYS A 322 1.30 -7.87 0.87
C LYS A 322 0.68 -8.28 -0.46
N ASN A 323 -0.45 -8.97 -0.42
CA ASN A 323 -1.18 -9.42 -1.61
C ASN A 323 -2.12 -8.34 -2.19
N SER A 324 -2.22 -7.16 -1.56
CA SER A 324 -2.95 -6.00 -2.08
C SER A 324 -1.97 -4.92 -2.52
N SER A 325 -1.92 -4.59 -3.82
CA SER A 325 -0.97 -3.58 -4.32
C SER A 325 -1.10 -2.24 -3.58
N ALA A 326 -2.32 -1.82 -3.22
CA ALA A 326 -2.55 -0.55 -2.55
C ALA A 326 -2.03 -0.56 -1.10
N HIS A 327 -2.37 -1.59 -0.31
CA HIS A 327 -1.88 -1.72 1.06
C HIS A 327 -0.36 -1.92 1.10
N ASN A 328 0.17 -2.70 0.16
CA ASN A 328 1.61 -2.93 0.04
C ASN A 328 2.37 -1.64 -0.28
N GLU A 329 1.84 -0.77 -1.15
CA GLU A 329 2.47 0.51 -1.48
C GLU A 329 2.60 1.43 -0.26
N VAL A 330 1.63 1.44 0.65
CA VAL A 330 1.73 2.14 1.95
C VAL A 330 2.78 1.47 2.86
N MET A 331 2.73 0.15 3.05
CA MET A 331 3.68 -0.58 3.90
C MET A 331 5.14 -0.40 3.46
N ILE A 332 5.40 -0.35 2.15
CA ILE A 332 6.75 -0.13 1.60
C ILE A 332 7.08 1.36 1.41
N THR A 333 6.18 2.27 1.79
CA THR A 333 6.31 3.74 1.63
C THR A 333 6.72 4.11 0.21
N GLY A 334 6.02 3.52 -0.77
CA GLY A 334 6.29 3.68 -2.20
C GLY A 334 5.45 4.80 -2.83
N GLY A 335 5.91 5.32 -3.97
CA GLY A 335 5.17 6.32 -4.75
C GLY A 335 4.83 7.57 -3.92
N MET A 336 3.54 7.90 -3.79
CA MET A 336 3.06 9.04 -3.01
C MET A 336 3.27 8.91 -1.50
N TRP A 337 3.68 7.74 -1.01
CA TRP A 337 3.89 7.43 0.40
C TRP A 337 5.36 7.54 0.84
N SER A 338 6.25 8.08 -0.01
CA SER A 338 7.70 8.20 0.23
C SER A 338 8.07 8.90 1.54
N ASP A 339 7.21 9.80 1.99
CA ASP A 339 7.49 10.74 3.08
C ASP A 339 7.10 10.18 4.44
N LEU A 340 6.39 9.05 4.48
CA LEU A 340 6.06 8.35 5.71
C LEU A 340 7.32 7.74 6.35
N LYS A 341 7.54 7.99 7.64
CA LYS A 341 8.73 7.55 8.40
C LYS A 341 8.39 6.70 9.62
N THR A 342 7.15 6.78 10.10
CA THR A 342 6.70 6.08 11.30
C THR A 342 5.41 5.31 11.06
N MET A 343 5.20 4.26 11.85
CA MET A 343 3.95 3.52 11.95
C MET A 343 3.55 3.25 13.40
N GLY A 344 2.25 3.15 13.65
CA GLY A 344 1.63 2.61 14.86
C GLY A 344 0.71 1.45 14.50
N VAL A 345 0.65 0.44 15.37
CA VAL A 345 0.12 -0.89 15.03
C VAL A 345 -0.82 -1.36 16.12
N SER A 346 -2.00 -1.85 15.75
CA SER A 346 -2.85 -2.63 16.66
C SER A 346 -3.48 -3.82 15.95
N ILE A 347 -3.68 -4.90 16.70
CA ILE A 347 -4.21 -6.17 16.20
C ILE A 347 -4.88 -6.96 17.33
N ASP A 348 -6.20 -7.04 17.30
CA ASP A 348 -6.97 -7.89 18.21
C ASP A 348 -8.33 -8.32 17.64
N GLY A 349 -8.86 -9.43 18.17
CA GLY A 349 -10.10 -10.05 17.74
C GLY A 349 -10.06 -10.35 16.24
N HIS A 350 -10.93 -9.70 15.49
CA HIS A 350 -11.07 -9.88 14.04
C HIS A 350 -10.26 -8.90 13.19
N TYR A 351 -9.65 -7.87 13.80
CA TYR A 351 -9.11 -6.72 13.07
C TYR A 351 -7.63 -6.48 13.35
N ALA A 352 -6.93 -6.00 12.33
CA ALA A 352 -5.62 -5.40 12.47
C ALA A 352 -5.59 -4.12 11.65
N HIS A 353 -5.07 -3.05 12.24
CA HIS A 353 -4.96 -1.73 11.64
C HIS A 353 -3.54 -1.21 11.85
N VAL A 354 -2.96 -0.60 10.81
CA VAL A 354 -1.65 0.09 10.89
C VAL A 354 -1.82 1.50 10.37
N TRP A 355 -1.44 2.45 11.22
CA TRP A 355 -1.48 3.87 10.97
C TRP A 355 -0.08 4.38 10.70
N PHE A 356 0.11 5.13 9.63
CA PHE A 356 1.40 5.66 9.19
C PHE A 356 1.41 7.18 9.21
N GLY A 357 2.59 7.78 9.42
CA GLY A 357 2.77 9.22 9.44
C GLY A 357 4.16 9.67 8.98
N SER A 358 4.25 10.94 8.58
CA SER A 358 5.47 11.63 8.16
C SER A 358 6.10 12.49 9.25
N ASP A 359 5.29 12.94 10.22
CA ASP A 359 5.67 13.96 11.21
C ASP A 359 6.21 13.34 12.51
N ALA A 360 7.01 14.12 13.24
CA ALA A 360 7.54 13.72 14.54
C ALA A 360 6.43 13.44 15.56
N ASP A 361 6.54 12.35 16.31
CA ASP A 361 5.60 11.97 17.37
C ASP A 361 5.95 12.71 18.67
N PRO A 362 5.09 13.60 19.20
CA PRO A 362 5.36 14.33 20.45
C PRO A 362 5.41 13.43 21.69
N ASP A 363 4.72 12.29 21.67
CA ASP A 363 4.74 11.30 22.76
C ASP A 363 5.95 10.35 22.62
N GLY A 364 6.57 10.33 21.43
CA GLY A 364 7.80 9.64 21.09
C GLY A 364 7.61 8.20 20.60
N TYR A 365 8.72 7.45 20.57
CA TYR A 365 8.79 6.14 19.91
C TYR A 365 9.08 4.99 20.89
N TYR A 366 8.81 3.76 20.46
CA TYR A 366 9.20 2.52 21.17
C TYR A 366 10.56 2.03 20.66
N ASP A 367 11.63 2.73 21.03
CA ASP A 367 12.96 2.49 20.50
C ASP A 367 13.65 1.28 21.13
N VAL A 368 14.08 0.32 20.30
CA VAL A 368 14.75 -0.91 20.72
C VAL A 368 16.25 -0.81 20.45
N ALA A 369 17.06 -1.08 21.46
CA ALA A 369 18.52 -1.02 21.34
C ALA A 369 19.06 -2.00 20.29
N ASN A 370 19.87 -1.50 19.36
CA ASN A 370 20.43 -2.21 18.19
C ASN A 370 19.37 -2.65 17.16
N TYR A 371 18.27 -1.90 17.04
CA TYR A 371 17.27 -2.06 15.98
C TYR A 371 17.06 -0.73 15.25
N ASP A 372 17.91 -0.47 14.26
CA ASP A 372 17.95 0.82 13.57
C ASP A 372 16.69 1.06 12.72
N VAL A 373 16.05 2.21 12.95
CA VAL A 373 14.83 2.69 12.28
C VAL A 373 15.00 4.14 11.83
N ILE A 374 14.17 4.58 10.88
CA ILE A 374 14.11 6.00 10.49
C ILE A 374 13.11 6.76 11.37
N HIS A 375 13.49 7.97 11.74
CA HIS A 375 12.60 8.94 12.37
C HIS A 375 12.31 10.09 11.39
N PRO A 376 11.15 10.76 11.53
CA PRO A 376 10.87 12.09 10.98
C PRO A 376 11.96 13.13 11.21
#